data_AF-A0A3N5VZR3-F1
#
_entry.id   AF-A0A3N5VZR3-F1
#
_cell.length_a   1.000
_cell.length_b   1.000
_cell.length_c   1.000
_cell.angle_alpha   90.00
_cell.angle_beta   90.00
_cell.angle_gamma   90.00
#
_symmetry.space_group_name_H-M   'P 1'
#
loop_
_entity.id
_entity.type
_entity.pdbx_description
1 polymer ?
#
loop_
_entity_poly.entity_id
_entity_poly.type
_entity_poly.pdbx_seq_one_letter_code
_entity_poly.pdbx_strand_id
1 'polypeptide(L)' 'MAARKTFLLRITPELWDELNRWAGQELRSVNGQIEFLLRRAVEERKKKARKGGEEGQKP' A
#
# COMPACT_ATOMS: atom_id res chain seq x y z
N MET A 1 -15.96 -4.40 -14.25
CA MET A 1 -14.84 -4.34 -13.26
C MET A 1 -13.54 -4.33 -14.05
N ALA A 2 -12.65 -3.36 -13.81
CA ALA A 2 -11.33 -3.39 -14.44
C ALA A 2 -10.61 -4.69 -14.07
N ALA A 3 -9.98 -5.34 -15.05
CA ALA A 3 -9.26 -6.58 -14.82
C ALA A 3 -8.15 -6.35 -13.78
N ARG A 4 -8.12 -7.18 -12.73
CA ARG A 4 -7.02 -7.15 -11.76
C ARG A 4 -5.81 -7.87 -12.34
N LYS A 5 -4.63 -7.26 -12.22
CA LYS A 5 -3.37 -7.90 -12.62
C LYS A 5 -2.93 -8.88 -11.55
N THR A 6 -2.81 -10.16 -11.91
CA THR A 6 -2.23 -11.20 -11.04
C THR A 6 -0.71 -11.21 -11.20
N PHE A 7 0.02 -11.26 -10.10
CA PHE A 7 1.47 -11.42 -10.09
C PHE A 7 1.92 -12.19 -8.85
N LEU A 8 3.09 -12.82 -8.92
CA LEU A 8 3.70 -13.49 -7.78
C LEU A 8 4.43 -12.46 -6.92
N LEU A 9 4.03 -12.33 -5.66
CA LEU A 9 4.69 -11.48 -4.67
C LEU A 9 5.63 -12.35 -3.82
N ARG A 10 6.91 -11.99 -3.78
CA ARG A 10 7.85 -12.57 -2.82
C ARG A 10 7.75 -11.80 -1.51
N ILE A 11 7.49 -12.51 -0.42
CA ILE A 11 7.29 -11.96 0.92
C ILE A 11 7.95 -12.91 1.91
N THR A 12 8.52 -12.38 3.00
CA THR A 12 9.06 -13.23 4.06
C THR A 12 7.92 -13.82 4.90
N PRO A 13 8.10 -15.00 5.52
CA PRO A 13 7.07 -15.61 6.36
C PRO A 13 6.59 -14.69 7.49
N GLU A 14 7.50 -13.94 8.10
CA GLU A 14 7.20 -13.08 9.25
C GLU A 14 6.26 -11.94 8.84
N LEU A 15 6.53 -11.30 7.69
CA LEU A 15 5.68 -10.25 7.16
C LEU A 15 4.32 -10.79 6.71
N TRP A 16 4.28 -12.00 6.15
CA TRP A 16 3.03 -12.67 5.79
C TRP A 16 2.15 -12.90 7.02
N ASP A 17 2.71 -13.40 8.11
CA ASP A 17 1.98 -13.65 9.35
C ASP A 17 1.42 -12.37 9.97
N GLU A 18 2.18 -11.28 9.91
CA GLU A 18 1.73 -9.98 10.41
C GLU A 18 0.58 -9.42 9.57
N LEU A 19 0.66 -9.52 8.24
CA LEU A 19 -0.43 -9.13 7.34
C LEU A 19 -1.68 -9.98 7.54
N ASN A 20 -1.54 -11.29 7.80
CA ASN A 20 -2.67 -12.16 8.11
C ASN A 20 -3.39 -11.74 9.40
N ARG A 21 -2.62 -11.54 10.47
CA ARG A 21 -3.17 -11.10 11.77
C ARG A 21 -3.90 -9.76 11.62
N TRP A 22 -3.29 -8.80 10.94
CA TRP A 22 -3.90 -7.48 10.73
C TRP A 22 -5.16 -7.58 9.87
N ALA A 23 -5.13 -8.32 8.78
CA ALA A 23 -6.31 -8.54 7.95
C ALA A 23 -7.47 -9.18 8.76
N GLY A 24 -7.16 -10.15 9.62
CA GLY A 24 -8.12 -10.77 10.53
C GLY A 24 -8.75 -9.79 11.52
N GLN A 25 -7.95 -8.88 12.09
CA GLN A 25 -8.45 -7.83 13.00
C GLN A 25 -9.40 -6.85 12.30
N GLU A 26 -9.19 -6.57 11.02
CA GLU A 26 -10.05 -5.70 10.21
C GLU A 26 -11.19 -6.45 9.48
N LEU A 27 -11.40 -7.75 9.77
CA LEU A 27 -12.37 -8.62 9.11
C LEU A 27 -12.25 -8.58 7.57
N ARG A 28 -11.01 -8.53 7.08
CA ARG A 28 -10.67 -8.43 5.66
C ARG A 28 -9.92 -9.66 5.17
N SER A 29 -10.01 -9.94 3.86
CA SER A 29 -9.07 -10.85 3.22
C SER A 29 -7.66 -10.26 3.19
N VAL A 30 -6.65 -11.13 3.25
CA VAL A 30 -5.24 -10.73 3.17
C VAL A 30 -4.94 -9.97 1.88
N ASN A 31 -5.49 -10.43 0.76
CA ASN A 31 -5.34 -9.73 -0.53
C ASN A 31 -5.93 -8.32 -0.50
N GLY A 32 -7.10 -8.14 0.14
CA GLY A 32 -7.70 -6.83 0.34
C GLY A 32 -6.86 -5.93 1.25
N GLN A 33 -6.20 -6.50 2.26
CA GLN A 33 -5.30 -5.77 3.14
C GLN A 33 -4.06 -5.30 2.39
N ILE A 34 -3.41 -6.19 1.63
CA ILE A 34 -2.27 -5.85 0.77
C ILE A 34 -2.63 -4.74 -0.22
N GLU A 35 -3.78 -4.86 -0.90
CA GLU A 35 -4.21 -3.85 -1.86
C GLU A 35 -4.38 -2.47 -1.21
N PHE A 36 -5.02 -2.41 -0.04
CA PHE A 36 -5.21 -1.17 0.71
C PHE A 36 -3.87 -0.53 1.12
N LEU A 37 -2.95 -1.32 1.66
CA LEU A 37 -1.63 -0.83 2.08
C LEU A 37 -0.83 -0.29 0.90
N LEU A 38 -0.82 -0.99 -0.22
CA LEU A 38 -0.12 -0.55 -1.42
C LEU A 38 -0.72 0.74 -2.00
N ARG A 39 -2.05 0.86 -2.04
CA ARG A 39 -2.73 2.09 -2.48
C ARG A 39 -2.34 3.27 -1.59
N ARG A 40 -2.44 3.10 -0.28
CA ARG A 40 -2.09 4.13 0.71
C ARG A 40 -0.63 4.55 0.57
N ALA A 41 0.31 3.60 0.46
CA ALA A 41 1.73 3.90 0.31
C ALA A 41 2.03 4.71 -0.97
N VAL A 42 1.39 4.36 -2.10
CA VAL A 42 1.53 5.11 -3.36
C VAL A 42 0.95 6.53 -3.24
N GLU A 43 -0.21 6.69 -2.62
CA GLU A 43 -0.82 7.99 -2.39
C GLU A 43 0.03 8.88 -1.49
N GLU A 44 0.53 8.34 -0.37
CA GLU A 44 1.42 9.05 0.55
C GLU A 44 2.71 9.50 -0.17
N ARG A 45 3.32 8.62 -0.98
CA ARG A 45 4.49 8.98 -1.80
C ARG A 45 4.17 10.12 -2.76
N LYS A 46 3.03 10.06 -3.46
CA LYS A 46 2.60 11.13 -4.39
C LYS A 46 2.36 12.45 -3.66
N LYS A 47 1.74 12.42 -2.47
CA LYS A 47 1.52 13.61 -1.64
C LYS A 47 2.85 14.24 -1.20
N LYS A 48 3.82 13.43 -0.77
CA LYS A 48 5.17 13.91 -0.42
C LYS A 48 5.89 14.55 -1.61
N ALA A 49 5.81 13.93 -2.79
CA ALA A 49 6.42 14.47 -4.00
C ALA A 49 5.84 15.83 -4.43
N ARG A 50 4.53 16.05 -4.23
CA ARG A 50 3.89 17.35 -4.51
C ARG A 50 4.37 18.45 -3.56
N LYS A 51 4.42 18.15 -2.25
CA LYS A 51 4.89 19.11 -1.23
C LYS A 51 6.35 19.54 -1.44
N GLY A 52 7.23 18.60 -1.81
CA GLY A 52 8.63 18.92 -2.12
C GLY A 52 8.83 19.76 -3.39
N GLY A 53 7.83 19.81 -4.28
CA GLY A 53 7.83 20.70 -5.45
C GLY A 53 7.35 22.12 -5.15
N GLU A 54 6.55 22.32 -4.10
CA GLU A 54 6.03 23.62 -3.68
C GLU A 54 7.03 24.39 -2.80
N GLU A 55 7.91 23.70 -2.06
CA GLU A 55 8.97 24.33 -1.25
C GLU A 55 10.15 24.89 -2.08
N GLY A 56 10.30 24.46 -3.35
CA GLY A 56 11.28 24.98 -4.29
C GLY A 56 10.84 26.23 -5.07
N GLN A 57 9.64 26.75 -4.79
CA GLN A 57 9.03 27.87 -5.50
C GLN A 57 8.48 28.89 -4.50
N LYS A 58 9.33 29.41 -3.62
CA LYS A 58 9.09 30.66 -2.90
C LYS A 58 10.15 31.68 -3.35
N PRO A 59 9.77 32.81 -3.98
CA PRO A 59 10.66 33.95 -4.16
C PRO A 59 10.97 34.63 -2.81
#